data_AF-F0NDX3-F1
#
_entry.id   AF-F0NDX3-F1
#
_cell.length_a   1.000
_cell.length_b   1.000
_cell.length_c   1.000
_cell.angle_alpha   90.00
_cell.angle_beta   90.00
_cell.angle_gamma   90.00
#
_symmetry.space_group_name_H-M   'P 1'
#
loop_
_entity.id
_entity.type
_entity.pdbx_description
1 polymer ?
#
loop_
_entity_poly.entity_id
_entity_poly.type
_entity_poly.pdbx_seq_one_letter_code
_entity_poly.pdbx_strand_id
1 'polypeptide(L)'
;MAIDFLVNILELIKEKQCNINLFSAISLTSIVYNNFGEFLSNNQSYSTNNPLLKYHIIILNDKNKTKDVEEKRNIFKREVAELISRNFKLDGEKVRNYFDSLKEVLKSLKYTIVDVEITTRTRALIGVSTSLGKLIFGSGISFDPYMNLPYIPASEIKGIVRSYIEGKLGEQEAEEIFGNEEREGNVNFTDAYPTRSKDFLFVPDVITPHYNGKKSEADAEPRPVIHLTIAPKVTFRFLIYYKREDVGKPICDSMPIILIRGLGARSSVGYSLFELRKIEVIK
;
A
#
# COMPACT_ATOMS: atom_id res chain seq x y z
N MET A 1 -28.38 7.90 14.00
CA MET A 1 -27.40 8.78 13.30
C MET A 1 -26.01 8.15 13.29
N ALA A 2 -25.41 7.83 14.45
CA ALA A 2 -24.05 7.29 14.53
C ALA A 2 -23.92 5.84 14.00
N ILE A 3 -24.85 4.95 14.35
CA ILE A 3 -24.90 3.58 13.81
C ILE A 3 -25.22 3.59 12.31
N ASP A 4 -26.17 4.43 11.89
CA ASP A 4 -26.52 4.59 10.48
C ASP A 4 -25.30 5.03 9.65
N PHE A 5 -24.43 5.89 10.20
CA PHE A 5 -23.18 6.27 9.55
C PHE A 5 -22.24 5.07 9.33
N LEU A 6 -22.07 4.20 10.33
CA LEU A 6 -21.25 3.00 10.20
C LEU A 6 -21.86 1.97 9.23
N VAL A 7 -23.17 1.80 9.28
CA VAL A 7 -23.93 0.94 8.35
C VAL A 7 -23.77 1.44 6.92
N ASN A 8 -23.99 2.75 6.69
CA ASN A 8 -23.85 3.36 5.38
C ASN A 8 -22.42 3.24 4.85
N ILE A 9 -21.38 3.36 5.69
CA ILE A 9 -19.99 3.12 5.27
C ILE A 9 -19.79 1.67 4.82
N LEU A 10 -20.27 0.69 5.60
CA LEU A 10 -20.14 -0.72 5.25
C LEU A 10 -20.97 -1.09 4.01
N GLU A 11 -22.12 -0.45 3.82
CA GLU A 11 -22.95 -0.59 2.62
C GLU A 11 -22.26 0.01 1.41
N LEU A 12 -21.71 1.22 1.52
CA LEU A 12 -20.87 1.86 0.50
C LEU A 12 -19.75 0.91 0.06
N ILE A 13 -18.99 0.32 0.99
CA ILE A 13 -17.91 -0.62 0.64
C ILE A 13 -18.46 -1.92 0.00
N LYS A 14 -19.68 -2.34 0.34
CA LYS A 14 -20.31 -3.60 -0.10
C LYS A 14 -21.00 -3.49 -1.47
N GLU A 15 -21.48 -2.33 -1.87
CA GLU A 15 -22.19 -2.16 -3.14
C GLU A 15 -21.26 -2.48 -4.32
N LYS A 16 -21.61 -3.56 -5.05
CA LYS A 16 -20.86 -4.19 -6.15
C LYS A 16 -20.60 -3.29 -7.37
N GLN A 17 -20.86 -1.99 -7.28
CA GLN A 17 -20.80 -1.05 -8.41
C GLN A 17 -20.07 0.27 -8.11
N CYS A 18 -19.40 0.39 -6.98
CA CYS A 18 -18.94 1.70 -6.57
C CYS A 18 -17.55 2.07 -7.09
N ASN A 19 -17.53 3.11 -7.94
CA ASN A 19 -16.44 4.10 -8.07
C ASN A 19 -16.21 4.86 -6.74
N ILE A 20 -16.22 4.18 -5.60
CA ILE A 20 -15.93 4.80 -4.31
C ILE A 20 -14.44 5.07 -4.26
N ASN A 21 -14.13 6.31 -3.89
CA ASN A 21 -12.80 6.69 -3.49
C ASN A 21 -12.44 5.96 -2.19
N LEU A 22 -11.59 4.94 -2.30
CA LEU A 22 -11.17 4.07 -1.19
C LEU A 22 -10.40 4.88 -0.14
N PHE A 23 -9.68 5.93 -0.53
CA PHE A 23 -9.05 6.84 0.42
C PHE A 23 -10.10 7.48 1.34
N SER A 24 -11.19 8.01 0.79
CA SER A 24 -12.30 8.56 1.57
C SER A 24 -12.95 7.48 2.46
N ALA A 25 -13.21 6.29 1.92
CA ALA A 25 -13.82 5.20 2.67
C ALA A 25 -12.96 4.74 3.87
N ILE A 26 -11.65 4.55 3.67
CA ILE A 26 -10.72 4.18 4.75
C ILE A 26 -10.62 5.31 5.79
N SER A 27 -10.61 6.57 5.35
CA SER A 27 -10.56 7.73 6.25
C SER A 27 -11.80 7.80 7.14
N LEU A 28 -13.00 7.66 6.58
CA LEU A 28 -14.25 7.63 7.34
C LEU A 28 -14.31 6.43 8.28
N THR A 29 -13.89 5.25 7.81
CA THR A 29 -13.82 4.04 8.63
C THR A 29 -12.86 4.21 9.81
N SER A 30 -11.79 5.00 9.65
CA SER A 30 -10.82 5.28 10.71
C SER A 30 -11.43 6.11 11.84
N ILE A 31 -12.32 7.05 11.52
CA ILE A 31 -13.08 7.82 12.51
C ILE A 31 -13.99 6.88 13.31
N VAL A 32 -14.67 5.95 12.63
CA VAL A 32 -15.53 4.99 13.32
C VAL A 32 -14.74 4.06 14.21
N TYR A 33 -13.63 3.53 13.69
CA TYR A 33 -12.75 2.64 14.43
C TYR A 33 -12.19 3.31 15.70
N ASN A 34 -11.82 4.60 15.63
CA ASN A 34 -11.31 5.33 16.79
C ASN A 34 -12.37 5.48 17.90
N ASN A 35 -13.62 5.78 17.53
CA ASN A 35 -14.71 5.99 18.48
C ASN A 35 -15.58 4.73 18.70
N PHE A 36 -15.07 3.54 18.36
CA PHE A 36 -15.84 2.29 18.29
C PHE A 36 -16.60 1.93 19.58
N GLY A 37 -16.05 2.27 20.75
CA GLY A 37 -16.70 2.01 22.04
C GLY A 37 -17.99 2.82 22.24
N GLU A 38 -18.01 4.06 21.74
CA GLU A 38 -19.20 4.94 21.78
C GLU A 38 -20.28 4.48 20.80
N PHE A 39 -19.87 3.91 19.66
CA PHE A 39 -20.82 3.33 18.70
C PHE A 39 -21.51 2.07 19.24
N LEU A 40 -20.81 1.25 20.04
CA LEU A 40 -21.36 0.03 20.63
C LEU A 40 -22.25 0.29 21.86
N SER A 41 -22.02 1.36 22.62
CA SER A 41 -22.77 1.65 23.85
C SER A 41 -24.16 2.24 23.60
N ASN A 42 -24.43 2.74 22.39
CA ASN A 42 -25.73 3.25 21.99
C ASN A 42 -26.66 2.07 21.63
N ASN A 43 -27.47 1.64 22.60
CA ASN A 43 -28.49 0.59 22.44
C ASN A 43 -29.62 1.02 21.48
N GLN A 44 -29.41 0.97 20.16
CA GLN A 44 -30.49 1.11 19.19
C GLN A 44 -31.05 -0.25 18.78
N SER A 45 -32.34 -0.32 18.46
CA SER A 45 -32.96 -1.50 17.87
C SER A 45 -32.50 -1.63 16.42
N TYR A 46 -31.85 -2.74 16.08
CA TYR A 46 -31.20 -2.94 14.78
C TYR A 46 -32.10 -3.75 13.83
N SER A 47 -32.20 -3.30 12.57
CA SER A 47 -32.81 -4.10 11.49
C SER A 47 -32.04 -5.40 11.27
N THR A 48 -32.73 -6.53 11.04
CA THR A 48 -32.12 -7.86 10.77
C THR A 48 -31.20 -7.87 9.55
N ASN A 49 -31.32 -6.90 8.64
CA ASN A 49 -30.45 -6.75 7.47
C ASN A 49 -29.22 -5.86 7.73
N ASN A 50 -29.03 -5.38 8.97
CA ASN A 50 -27.90 -4.53 9.31
C ASN A 50 -26.56 -5.28 9.08
N PRO A 51 -25.63 -4.75 8.27
CA PRO A 51 -24.32 -5.35 8.04
C PRO A 51 -23.60 -5.72 9.34
N LEU A 52 -23.71 -4.89 10.37
CA LEU A 52 -23.06 -5.09 11.67
C LEU A 52 -23.60 -6.31 12.42
N LEU A 53 -24.89 -6.63 12.26
CA LEU A 53 -25.48 -7.87 12.78
C LEU A 53 -25.06 -9.08 11.95
N LYS A 54 -25.06 -8.96 10.62
CA LYS A 54 -24.57 -10.01 9.71
C LYS A 54 -23.14 -10.45 10.09
N TYR A 55 -22.29 -9.50 10.46
CA TYR A 55 -20.90 -9.74 10.85
C TYR A 55 -20.70 -9.98 12.36
N HIS A 56 -21.77 -10.16 13.15
CA HIS A 56 -21.72 -10.44 14.59
C HIS A 56 -21.01 -9.33 15.43
N ILE A 57 -20.85 -8.13 14.88
CA ILE A 57 -20.14 -7.02 15.54
C ILE A 57 -20.93 -6.46 16.74
N ILE A 58 -22.27 -6.55 16.72
CA ILE A 58 -23.15 -5.97 17.75
C ILE A 58 -23.93 -7.02 18.54
N ILE A 59 -23.38 -8.22 18.80
CA ILE A 59 -24.07 -9.14 19.71
C ILE A 59 -24.07 -8.53 21.12
N LEU A 60 -25.26 -8.17 21.62
CA LEU A 60 -25.47 -7.29 22.77
C LEU A 60 -25.52 -8.00 24.14
N ASN A 61 -25.19 -9.29 24.23
CA ASN A 61 -25.58 -10.09 25.40
C ASN A 61 -24.48 -10.48 26.40
N ASP A 62 -23.35 -9.76 26.47
CA ASP A 62 -22.29 -10.15 27.42
C ASP A 62 -21.98 -9.12 28.51
N LYS A 63 -21.98 -9.60 29.76
CA LYS A 63 -21.81 -8.80 31.00
C LYS A 63 -20.35 -8.36 31.23
N ASN A 64 -19.41 -8.76 30.37
CA ASN A 64 -17.99 -8.42 30.42
C ASN A 64 -17.59 -7.41 29.32
N LYS A 65 -17.96 -6.14 29.50
CA LYS A 65 -17.81 -5.07 28.49
C LYS A 65 -16.37 -4.82 27.99
N THR A 66 -15.33 -5.03 28.79
CA THR A 66 -13.97 -4.63 28.40
C THR A 66 -13.29 -5.58 27.42
N LYS A 67 -13.54 -6.89 27.55
CA LYS A 67 -12.95 -7.93 26.67
C LYS A 67 -13.69 -8.02 25.32
N ASP A 68 -14.99 -7.74 25.34
CA ASP A 68 -15.88 -7.76 24.17
C ASP A 68 -15.58 -6.64 23.15
N VAL A 69 -15.25 -5.41 23.59
CA VAL A 69 -15.00 -4.29 22.67
C VAL A 69 -13.73 -4.50 21.84
N GLU A 70 -12.65 -5.01 22.43
CA GLU A 70 -11.39 -5.26 21.71
C GLU A 70 -11.54 -6.42 20.71
N GLU A 71 -12.27 -7.48 21.08
CA GLU A 71 -12.60 -8.58 20.18
C GLU A 71 -13.47 -8.13 18.99
N LYS A 72 -14.52 -7.34 19.26
CA LYS A 72 -15.37 -6.72 18.23
C LYS A 72 -14.60 -5.78 17.31
N ARG A 73 -13.63 -5.03 17.84
CA ARG A 73 -12.70 -4.22 17.03
C ARG A 73 -11.89 -5.08 16.08
N ASN A 74 -11.38 -6.22 16.53
CA ASN A 74 -10.60 -7.12 15.67
C ASN A 74 -11.44 -7.78 14.58
N ILE A 75 -12.69 -8.18 14.90
CA ILE A 75 -13.65 -8.66 13.90
C ILE A 75 -13.92 -7.55 12.88
N PHE A 76 -14.20 -6.33 13.33
CA PHE A 76 -14.46 -5.19 12.45
C PHE A 76 -13.29 -4.92 11.49
N LYS A 77 -12.04 -4.91 11.98
CA LYS A 77 -10.85 -4.76 11.14
C LYS A 77 -10.78 -5.83 10.04
N ARG A 78 -11.02 -7.09 10.40
CA ARG A 78 -10.99 -8.22 9.46
C ARG A 78 -12.00 -8.03 8.35
N GLU A 79 -13.24 -7.73 8.73
CA GLU A 79 -14.34 -7.55 7.78
C GLU A 79 -14.09 -6.37 6.83
N VAL A 80 -13.61 -5.24 7.35
CA VAL A 80 -13.25 -4.09 6.50
C VAL A 80 -12.17 -4.49 5.49
N ALA A 81 -11.12 -5.21 5.92
CA ALA A 81 -10.06 -5.65 5.02
C ALA A 81 -10.56 -6.65 3.97
N GLU A 82 -11.44 -7.59 4.34
CA GLU A 82 -12.08 -8.53 3.41
C GLU A 82 -13.00 -7.83 2.41
N LEU A 83 -13.77 -6.84 2.86
CA LEU A 83 -14.65 -6.05 2.00
C LEU A 83 -13.85 -5.23 1.00
N ILE A 84 -12.74 -4.59 1.42
CA ILE A 84 -11.84 -3.89 0.50
C ILE A 84 -11.25 -4.87 -0.52
N SER A 85 -10.75 -6.02 -0.07
CA SER A 85 -10.16 -7.05 -0.94
C SER A 85 -11.15 -7.52 -2.02
N ARG A 86 -12.41 -7.81 -1.64
CA ARG A 86 -13.42 -8.35 -2.56
C ARG A 86 -13.97 -7.30 -3.53
N ASN A 87 -14.16 -6.06 -3.07
CA ASN A 87 -14.90 -5.04 -3.82
C ASN A 87 -14.00 -4.04 -4.57
N PHE A 88 -12.76 -3.81 -4.12
CA PHE A 88 -11.87 -2.89 -4.82
C PHE A 88 -11.46 -3.47 -6.19
N LYS A 89 -11.68 -2.70 -7.25
CA LYS A 89 -11.30 -3.07 -8.62
C LYS A 89 -10.27 -2.08 -9.15
N LEU A 90 -9.18 -2.64 -9.68
CA LEU A 90 -8.12 -1.88 -10.31
C LEU A 90 -8.57 -1.44 -11.71
N ASP A 91 -8.63 -0.12 -11.94
CA ASP A 91 -8.70 0.45 -13.27
C ASP A 91 -7.29 0.55 -13.87
N GLY A 92 -6.78 -0.60 -14.34
CA GLY A 92 -5.43 -0.67 -14.90
C GLY A 92 -5.29 0.05 -16.25
N GLU A 93 -6.40 0.30 -16.96
CA GLU A 93 -6.38 0.99 -18.25
C GLU A 93 -6.10 2.48 -18.07
N LYS A 94 -6.79 3.13 -17.12
CA LYS A 94 -6.51 4.52 -16.74
C LYS A 94 -5.03 4.73 -16.40
N VAL A 95 -4.42 3.81 -15.65
CA VAL A 95 -3.01 3.90 -15.26
C VAL A 95 -2.08 3.73 -16.45
N ARG A 96 -2.36 2.78 -17.36
CA ARG A 96 -1.56 2.59 -18.58
C ARG A 96 -1.61 3.83 -19.47
N ASN A 97 -2.81 4.38 -19.68
CA ASN A 97 -3.00 5.59 -20.47
C ASN A 97 -2.26 6.80 -19.85
N TYR A 98 -2.30 6.95 -18.53
CA TYR A 98 -1.52 7.96 -17.81
C TYR A 98 -0.02 7.86 -18.11
N PHE A 99 0.56 6.66 -17.99
CA PHE A 99 1.98 6.46 -18.27
C PHE A 99 2.32 6.65 -19.75
N ASP A 100 1.44 6.24 -20.66
CA ASP A 100 1.68 6.44 -22.09
C ASP A 100 1.64 7.93 -22.46
N SER A 101 0.70 8.71 -21.91
CA SER A 101 0.74 10.18 -22.03
C SER A 101 1.99 10.79 -21.41
N LEU A 102 2.39 10.34 -20.22
CA LEU A 102 3.60 10.84 -19.55
C LEU A 102 4.87 10.56 -20.37
N LYS A 103 4.96 9.39 -21.02
CA LYS A 103 6.07 9.07 -21.93
C LYS A 103 6.15 10.03 -23.09
N GLU A 104 5.03 10.34 -23.74
CA GLU A 104 5.02 11.28 -24.88
C GLU A 104 5.46 12.69 -24.45
N VAL A 105 5.05 13.14 -23.27
CA VAL A 105 5.53 14.41 -22.70
C VAL A 105 7.04 14.36 -22.45
N LEU A 106 7.56 13.33 -21.78
CA LEU A 106 8.99 13.19 -21.49
C LEU A 106 9.85 13.10 -22.75
N LYS A 107 9.37 12.41 -23.80
CA LYS A 107 10.01 12.36 -25.12
C LYS A 107 10.09 13.75 -25.76
N SER A 108 9.01 14.53 -25.73
CA SER A 108 9.01 15.88 -26.30
C SER A 108 10.00 16.81 -25.59
N LEU A 109 10.29 16.54 -24.32
CA LEU A 109 11.29 17.22 -23.50
C LEU A 109 12.72 16.66 -23.67
N LYS A 110 12.92 15.72 -24.60
CA LYS A 110 14.21 15.09 -24.96
C LYS A 110 14.85 14.32 -23.79
N TYR A 111 14.04 13.66 -22.97
CA TYR A 111 14.54 12.70 -21.98
C TYR A 111 14.67 11.31 -22.59
N THR A 112 15.74 10.60 -22.24
CA THR A 112 15.76 9.13 -22.31
C THR A 112 14.89 8.60 -21.19
N ILE A 113 14.03 7.63 -21.48
CA ILE A 113 13.06 7.05 -20.56
C ILE A 113 13.32 5.56 -20.42
N VAL A 114 13.31 5.07 -19.19
CA VAL A 114 13.32 3.65 -18.85
C VAL A 114 11.93 3.30 -18.32
N ASP A 115 11.16 2.58 -19.12
CA ASP A 115 9.81 2.11 -18.79
C ASP A 115 9.91 0.75 -18.09
N VAL A 116 9.58 0.74 -16.79
CA VAL A 116 9.80 -0.43 -15.92
C VAL A 116 8.46 -0.98 -15.44
N GLU A 117 8.24 -2.28 -15.64
CA GLU A 117 7.17 -3.03 -15.00
C GLU A 117 7.74 -4.10 -14.07
N ILE A 118 7.25 -4.12 -12.83
CA ILE A 118 7.62 -5.08 -11.79
C ILE A 118 6.38 -5.77 -11.27
N THR A 119 6.48 -7.03 -10.87
CA THR A 119 5.34 -7.80 -10.34
C THR A 119 5.64 -8.32 -8.95
N THR A 120 4.67 -8.20 -8.04
CA THR A 120 4.81 -8.73 -6.67
C THR A 120 4.88 -10.27 -6.70
N ARG A 121 5.96 -10.84 -6.17
CA ARG A 121 6.09 -12.29 -5.95
C ARG A 121 5.43 -12.72 -4.64
N THR A 122 5.62 -11.92 -3.60
CA THR A 122 5.00 -12.10 -2.28
C THR A 122 4.02 -10.96 -1.99
N ARG A 123 3.35 -11.00 -0.84
CA ARG A 123 2.54 -9.85 -0.39
C ARG A 123 3.46 -8.66 -0.17
N ALA A 124 3.04 -7.47 -0.59
CA ALA A 124 3.84 -6.26 -0.41
C ALA A 124 3.19 -5.28 0.57
N LEU A 125 4.02 -4.70 1.43
CA LEU A 125 3.67 -3.63 2.36
C LEU A 125 4.30 -2.35 1.85
N ILE A 126 3.48 -1.42 1.37
CA ILE A 126 3.92 -0.17 0.77
C ILE A 126 3.49 1.01 1.63
N GLY A 127 4.38 1.96 1.89
CA GLY A 127 4.04 3.15 2.70
C GLY A 127 3.65 2.86 4.14
N VAL A 128 4.28 1.88 4.80
CA VAL A 128 3.94 1.46 6.18
C VAL A 128 3.98 2.59 7.22
N SER A 129 4.77 3.64 6.96
CA SER A 129 4.91 4.83 7.81
C SER A 129 3.81 5.87 7.61
N THR A 130 3.02 5.76 6.54
CA THR A 130 1.94 6.71 6.23
C THR A 130 0.77 6.58 7.21
N SER A 131 -0.12 7.57 7.20
CA SER A 131 -1.25 7.66 8.15
C SER A 131 -2.49 6.89 7.70
N LEU A 132 -2.74 6.77 6.39
CA LEU A 132 -3.95 6.15 5.88
C LEU A 132 -3.99 4.66 6.25
N GLY A 133 -5.09 4.22 6.86
CA GLY A 133 -5.28 2.83 7.26
C GLY A 133 -4.54 2.43 8.54
N LYS A 134 -3.57 3.22 9.03
CA LYS A 134 -2.76 2.90 10.22
C LYS A 134 -3.59 2.64 11.47
N LEU A 135 -4.65 3.41 11.68
CA LEU A 135 -5.56 3.24 12.82
C LEU A 135 -6.29 1.89 12.78
N ILE A 136 -6.75 1.49 11.60
CA ILE A 136 -7.55 0.27 11.41
C ILE A 136 -6.63 -0.95 11.34
N PHE A 137 -5.63 -0.91 10.46
CA PHE A 137 -4.83 -2.08 10.05
C PHE A 137 -3.47 -2.16 10.73
N GLY A 138 -3.15 -1.27 11.67
CA GLY A 138 -1.86 -1.24 12.36
C GLY A 138 -0.67 -0.76 11.51
N SER A 139 -0.80 -0.73 10.18
CA SER A 139 0.17 -0.15 9.25
C SER A 139 -0.47 0.86 8.31
N GLY A 140 0.32 1.86 7.92
CA GLY A 140 -0.04 2.78 6.84
C GLY A 140 -0.07 2.11 5.47
N ILE A 141 -0.70 2.78 4.51
CA ILE A 141 -0.56 2.50 3.09
C ILE A 141 -0.37 3.78 2.28
N SER A 142 0.67 3.83 1.44
CA SER A 142 0.83 4.90 0.45
C SER A 142 -0.29 4.83 -0.58
N PHE A 143 -1.10 5.89 -0.66
CA PHE A 143 -2.31 5.90 -1.46
C PHE A 143 -2.53 7.27 -2.10
N ASP A 144 -2.74 7.28 -3.41
CA ASP A 144 -3.05 8.48 -4.18
C ASP A 144 -4.59 8.67 -4.18
N PRO A 145 -5.10 9.76 -3.57
CA PRO A 145 -6.54 10.01 -3.51
C PRO A 145 -7.15 10.35 -4.89
N TYR A 146 -6.40 10.92 -5.83
CA TYR A 146 -6.90 11.28 -7.16
C TYR A 146 -6.93 10.08 -8.11
N MET A 147 -5.86 9.27 -8.08
CA MET A 147 -5.83 8.02 -8.84
C MET A 147 -6.70 6.94 -8.20
N ASN A 148 -7.04 7.09 -6.92
CA ASN A 148 -7.74 6.12 -6.09
C ASN A 148 -6.99 4.78 -6.03
N LEU A 149 -5.66 4.84 -5.93
CA LEU A 149 -4.80 3.67 -6.03
C LEU A 149 -3.68 3.70 -4.99
N PRO A 150 -3.25 2.52 -4.50
CA PRO A 150 -2.02 2.44 -3.75
C PRO A 150 -0.83 2.65 -4.69
N TYR A 151 0.26 3.20 -4.19
CA TYR A 151 1.47 3.43 -4.99
C TYR A 151 2.75 3.17 -4.19
N ILE A 152 3.83 2.83 -4.89
CA ILE A 152 5.18 2.82 -4.31
C ILE A 152 5.79 4.20 -4.58
N PRO A 153 6.14 4.98 -3.54
CA PRO A 153 6.71 6.31 -3.73
C PRO A 153 7.99 6.29 -4.56
N ALA A 154 8.15 7.28 -5.44
CA ALA A 154 9.37 7.50 -6.21
C ALA A 154 10.59 7.64 -5.30
N SER A 155 10.43 8.25 -4.13
CA SER A 155 11.47 8.41 -3.12
C SER A 155 11.92 7.08 -2.52
N GLU A 156 11.02 6.11 -2.37
CA GLU A 156 11.32 4.77 -1.89
C GLU A 156 12.16 4.00 -2.92
N ILE A 157 11.75 4.07 -4.19
CA ILE A 157 12.49 3.48 -5.31
C ILE A 157 13.86 4.14 -5.44
N LYS A 158 13.91 5.49 -5.50
CA LYS A 158 15.14 6.28 -5.60
C LYS A 158 16.08 5.98 -4.43
N GLY A 159 15.58 5.85 -3.20
CA GLY A 159 16.38 5.56 -2.02
C GLY A 159 17.07 4.19 -2.08
N ILE A 160 16.35 3.15 -2.50
CA ILE A 160 16.91 1.80 -2.66
C ILE A 160 17.97 1.78 -3.77
N VAL A 161 17.69 2.43 -4.90
CA VAL A 161 18.64 2.50 -6.02
C VAL A 161 19.87 3.32 -5.61
N ARG A 162 19.70 4.45 -4.92
CA ARG A 162 20.80 5.26 -4.37
C ARG A 162 21.70 4.45 -3.45
N SER A 163 21.13 3.78 -2.46
CA SER A 163 21.90 2.95 -1.52
C SER A 163 22.72 1.85 -2.22
N TYR A 164 22.15 1.23 -3.25
CA TYR A 164 22.87 0.23 -4.04
C TYR A 164 24.02 0.85 -4.85
N ILE A 165 23.77 1.97 -5.52
CA ILE A 165 24.77 2.67 -6.34
C ILE A 165 25.90 3.19 -5.47
N GLU A 166 25.59 3.82 -4.34
CA GLU A 166 26.57 4.31 -3.37
C GLU A 166 27.49 3.19 -2.87
N GLY A 167 26.91 2.03 -2.52
CA GLY A 167 27.70 0.87 -2.08
C GLY A 167 28.52 0.20 -3.19
N LYS A 168 28.17 0.38 -4.47
CA LYS A 168 28.83 -0.28 -5.61
C LYS A 168 29.83 0.61 -6.34
N LEU A 169 29.48 1.88 -6.53
CA LEU A 169 30.23 2.86 -7.33
C LEU A 169 30.86 3.96 -6.48
N GLY A 170 30.37 4.18 -5.26
CA GLY A 170 30.86 5.22 -4.35
C GLY A 170 29.89 6.38 -4.17
N GLU A 171 30.16 7.19 -3.15
CA GLU A 171 29.32 8.33 -2.76
C GLU A 171 29.30 9.43 -3.84
N GLN A 172 30.45 9.72 -4.46
CA GLN A 172 30.57 10.77 -5.49
C GLN A 172 29.67 10.48 -6.71
N GLU A 173 29.71 9.26 -7.24
CA GLU A 173 28.81 8.83 -8.31
C GLU A 173 27.34 8.87 -7.89
N ALA A 174 27.02 8.50 -6.65
CA ALA A 174 25.65 8.58 -6.15
C ALA A 174 25.15 10.03 -6.05
N GLU A 175 25.98 10.97 -5.59
CA GLU A 175 25.64 12.39 -5.56
C GLU A 175 25.44 12.96 -6.98
N GLU A 176 26.29 12.59 -7.94
CA GLU A 176 26.14 13.04 -9.33
C GLU A 176 24.83 12.55 -9.96
N ILE A 177 24.41 11.32 -9.65
CA ILE A 177 23.18 10.74 -10.18
C ILE A 177 21.93 11.29 -9.48
N PHE A 178 21.94 11.30 -8.14
CA PHE A 178 20.73 11.51 -7.33
C PHE A 178 20.62 12.91 -6.71
N GLY A 179 21.70 13.68 -6.72
CA GLY A 179 21.82 14.98 -6.08
C GLY A 179 22.13 14.89 -4.58
N ASN A 180 22.38 16.05 -4.00
CA ASN A 180 22.57 16.27 -2.57
C ASN A 180 21.83 17.54 -2.12
N GLU A 181 22.12 18.06 -0.94
CA GLU A 181 21.44 19.25 -0.41
C GLU A 181 21.71 20.51 -1.24
N GLU A 182 22.82 20.56 -1.99
CA GLU A 182 23.25 21.72 -2.76
C GLU A 182 22.99 21.59 -4.26
N ARG A 183 22.81 20.37 -4.78
CA ARG A 183 22.70 20.09 -6.22
C ARG A 183 21.54 19.15 -6.54
N GLU A 184 20.79 19.50 -7.57
CA GLU A 184 19.75 18.62 -8.15
C GLU A 184 20.38 17.38 -8.81
N GLY A 185 19.71 16.24 -8.66
CA GLY A 185 20.13 15.00 -9.32
C GLY A 185 19.85 14.99 -10.82
N ASN A 186 20.68 14.29 -11.58
CA ASN A 186 20.53 14.18 -13.03
C ASN A 186 19.54 13.08 -13.48
N VAL A 187 19.08 12.23 -12.55
CA VAL A 187 18.13 11.14 -12.82
C VAL A 187 16.86 11.28 -11.96
N ASN A 188 15.71 11.15 -12.61
CA ASN A 188 14.40 11.31 -12.00
C ASN A 188 13.60 10.01 -12.03
N PHE A 189 12.69 9.86 -11.08
CA PHE A 189 11.85 8.68 -10.87
C PHE A 189 10.40 9.14 -10.70
N THR A 190 9.45 8.40 -11.27
CA THR A 190 8.03 8.56 -10.99
C THR A 190 7.59 7.62 -9.86
N ASP A 191 6.44 7.91 -9.26
CA ASP A 191 5.76 6.93 -8.42
C ASP A 191 5.40 5.68 -9.24
N ALA A 192 5.35 4.52 -8.59
CA ALA A 192 4.89 3.29 -9.22
C ALA A 192 3.43 3.01 -8.89
N TYR A 193 2.61 2.86 -9.93
CA TYR A 193 1.20 2.55 -9.81
C TYR A 193 0.88 1.14 -10.33
N PRO A 194 -0.09 0.44 -9.74
CA PRO A 194 -0.51 -0.87 -10.21
C PRO A 194 -1.20 -0.75 -11.58
N THR A 195 -0.77 -1.53 -12.56
CA THR A 195 -1.36 -1.57 -13.90
C THR A 195 -2.16 -2.84 -14.15
N ARG A 196 -1.84 -3.93 -13.42
CA ARG A 196 -2.52 -5.22 -13.55
C ARG A 196 -2.57 -5.91 -12.19
N SER A 197 -3.66 -6.61 -11.93
CA SER A 197 -3.78 -7.57 -10.85
C SER A 197 -4.46 -8.83 -11.41
N LYS A 198 -4.13 -10.00 -10.86
CA LYS A 198 -4.76 -11.25 -11.31
C LYS A 198 -6.18 -11.39 -10.75
N ASP A 199 -6.28 -11.48 -9.43
CA ASP A 199 -7.54 -11.74 -8.73
C ASP A 199 -7.92 -10.56 -7.83
N PHE A 200 -7.01 -10.16 -6.95
CA PHE A 200 -7.20 -9.06 -5.99
C PHE A 200 -6.03 -8.07 -6.07
N LEU A 201 -6.29 -6.79 -5.80
CA LEU A 201 -5.22 -5.82 -5.56
C LEU A 201 -4.77 -5.85 -4.10
N PHE A 202 -5.73 -5.93 -3.18
CA PHE A 202 -5.51 -6.00 -1.74
C PHE A 202 -5.85 -7.37 -1.19
N VAL A 203 -5.08 -7.85 -0.21
CA VAL A 203 -5.43 -9.01 0.61
C VAL A 203 -5.17 -8.71 2.10
N PRO A 204 -6.08 -9.13 3.00
CA PRO A 204 -5.80 -9.08 4.43
C PRO A 204 -4.64 -10.03 4.76
N ASP A 205 -3.75 -9.60 5.64
CA ASP A 205 -2.70 -10.44 6.18
C ASP A 205 -2.63 -10.30 7.71
N VAL A 206 -2.28 -11.37 8.40
CA VAL A 206 -2.20 -11.37 9.87
C VAL A 206 -0.73 -11.43 10.26
N ILE A 207 -0.25 -10.35 10.87
CA ILE A 207 1.12 -10.26 11.38
C ILE A 207 1.05 -10.24 12.89
N THR A 208 1.71 -11.19 13.54
CA THR A 208 1.93 -11.19 14.99
C THR A 208 3.25 -10.49 15.30
N PRO A 209 3.27 -9.26 15.82
CA PRO A 209 4.50 -8.65 16.30
C PRO A 209 5.04 -9.46 17.49
N HIS A 210 6.27 -9.94 17.37
CA HIS A 210 6.89 -10.80 18.38
C HIS A 210 7.68 -10.04 19.45
N TYR A 211 7.82 -8.71 19.36
CA TYR A 211 8.72 -7.94 20.22
C TYR A 211 7.98 -6.85 21.04
N ASN A 212 7.20 -7.29 22.03
CA ASN A 212 6.66 -6.39 23.06
C ASN A 212 7.63 -6.25 24.25
N GLY A 213 8.89 -5.90 23.98
CA GLY A 213 9.88 -5.59 25.04
C GLY A 213 10.26 -6.74 25.98
N LYS A 214 9.98 -8.00 25.61
CA LYS A 214 10.33 -9.19 26.41
C LYS A 214 11.63 -9.82 25.91
N LYS A 215 12.39 -10.44 26.83
CA LYS A 215 13.78 -10.89 26.63
C LYS A 215 13.91 -12.19 25.81
N SER A 216 12.84 -12.95 25.60
CA SER A 216 12.87 -14.21 24.84
C SER A 216 11.58 -14.44 24.02
N GLU A 217 11.66 -15.25 22.96
CA GLU A 217 10.51 -15.66 22.14
C GLU A 217 9.45 -16.45 22.93
N ALA A 218 9.88 -17.21 23.95
CA ALA A 218 8.99 -18.00 24.79
C ALA A 218 8.06 -17.14 25.67
N ASP A 219 8.47 -15.89 25.93
CA ASP A 219 7.68 -14.97 26.76
C ASP A 219 6.74 -14.09 25.91
N ALA A 220 6.84 -14.14 24.59
CA ALA A 220 6.05 -13.32 23.69
C ALA A 220 4.56 -13.68 23.79
N GLU A 221 3.72 -12.66 23.98
CA GLU A 221 2.26 -12.78 23.85
C GLU A 221 1.87 -12.19 22.50
N PRO A 222 1.87 -13.00 21.42
CA PRO A 222 1.59 -12.51 20.09
C PRO A 222 0.15 -12.01 20.00
N ARG A 223 -0.03 -10.71 19.73
CA ARG A 223 -1.34 -10.12 19.43
C ARG A 223 -1.49 -10.02 17.92
N PRO A 224 -2.33 -10.84 17.27
CA PRO A 224 -2.48 -10.80 15.82
C PRO A 224 -2.96 -9.42 15.35
N VAL A 225 -2.19 -8.76 14.48
CA VAL A 225 -2.57 -7.47 13.87
C VAL A 225 -2.85 -7.69 12.40
N ILE A 226 -4.08 -7.37 11.99
CA ILE A 226 -4.53 -7.48 10.60
C ILE A 226 -4.00 -6.29 9.81
N HIS A 227 -3.17 -6.55 8.81
CA HIS A 227 -2.62 -5.58 7.87
C HIS A 227 -3.37 -5.67 6.53
N LEU A 228 -3.59 -4.53 5.89
CA LEU A 228 -4.05 -4.49 4.50
C LEU A 228 -2.81 -4.48 3.59
N THR A 229 -2.60 -5.57 2.85
CA THR A 229 -1.38 -5.76 2.03
C THR A 229 -1.72 -5.78 0.55
N ILE A 230 -0.73 -5.47 -0.30
CA ILE A 230 -0.84 -5.69 -1.74
C ILE A 230 -0.70 -7.17 -2.03
N ALA A 231 -1.60 -7.71 -2.85
CA ALA A 231 -1.62 -9.11 -3.21
C ALA A 231 -0.38 -9.50 -4.04
N PRO A 232 0.01 -10.80 -4.03
CA PRO A 232 0.91 -11.34 -5.03
C PRO A 232 0.33 -11.19 -6.44
N LYS A 233 1.20 -11.16 -7.46
CA LYS A 233 0.86 -11.05 -8.88
C LYS A 233 0.17 -9.73 -9.25
N VAL A 234 0.53 -8.65 -8.55
CA VAL A 234 0.18 -7.28 -8.90
C VAL A 234 1.36 -6.67 -9.63
N THR A 235 1.14 -6.21 -10.87
CA THR A 235 2.15 -5.52 -11.66
C THR A 235 2.07 -4.03 -11.41
N PHE A 236 3.19 -3.42 -11.02
CA PHE A 236 3.39 -1.97 -10.93
C PHE A 236 4.22 -1.48 -12.11
N ARG A 237 3.94 -0.26 -12.56
CA ARG A 237 4.69 0.44 -13.60
C ARG A 237 5.19 1.77 -13.07
N PHE A 238 6.42 2.13 -13.41
CA PHE A 238 7.02 3.43 -13.14
C PHE A 238 8.03 3.77 -14.23
N LEU A 239 8.41 5.04 -14.31
CA LEU A 239 9.39 5.54 -15.26
C LEU A 239 10.62 6.07 -14.51
N ILE A 240 11.78 5.81 -15.09
CA ILE A 240 13.03 6.52 -14.78
C ILE A 240 13.36 7.36 -16.00
N TYR A 241 13.79 8.60 -15.81
CA TYR A 241 14.11 9.46 -16.95
C TYR A 241 15.29 10.39 -16.66
N TYR A 242 16.10 10.61 -17.69
CA TYR A 242 17.37 11.35 -17.61
C TYR A 242 17.76 11.91 -18.98
N LYS A 243 18.61 12.94 -19.01
CA LYS A 243 19.15 13.51 -20.27
C LYS A 243 20.58 13.06 -20.56
N ARG A 244 21.32 12.73 -19.51
CA ARG A 244 22.74 12.38 -19.55
C ARG A 244 22.90 10.87 -19.49
N GLU A 245 23.46 10.27 -20.54
CA GLU A 245 23.62 8.81 -20.64
C GLU A 245 24.68 8.27 -19.67
N ASP A 246 25.69 9.07 -19.33
CA ASP A 246 26.74 8.71 -18.38
C ASP A 246 26.21 8.41 -16.98
N VAL A 247 25.16 9.10 -16.54
CA VAL A 247 24.49 8.89 -15.24
C VAL A 247 23.31 7.91 -15.32
N GLY A 248 22.67 7.78 -16.48
CA GLY A 248 21.50 6.91 -16.66
C GLY A 248 21.84 5.44 -16.91
N LYS A 249 22.93 5.16 -17.61
CA LYS A 249 23.37 3.79 -17.92
C LYS A 249 23.66 2.94 -16.67
N PRO A 250 24.39 3.43 -15.64
CA PRO A 250 24.59 2.67 -14.40
C PRO A 250 23.31 2.22 -13.70
N ILE A 251 22.24 3.02 -13.82
CA ILE A 251 20.92 2.72 -13.26
C ILE A 251 20.26 1.58 -14.04
N CYS A 252 20.28 1.64 -15.37
CA CYS A 252 19.75 0.59 -16.23
C CYS A 252 20.43 -0.76 -15.97
N ASP A 253 21.76 -0.75 -15.85
CA ASP A 253 22.57 -1.96 -15.64
C ASP A 253 22.33 -2.57 -14.24
N SER A 254 22.03 -1.73 -13.24
CA SER A 254 21.86 -2.16 -11.85
C SER A 254 20.40 -2.53 -11.52
N MET A 255 19.42 -2.03 -12.27
CA MET A 255 17.99 -2.19 -11.96
C MET A 255 17.56 -3.65 -11.79
N PRO A 256 17.91 -4.60 -12.67
CA PRO A 256 17.50 -6.00 -12.50
C PRO A 256 18.00 -6.61 -11.19
N ILE A 257 19.20 -6.24 -10.75
CA ILE A 257 19.84 -6.73 -9.52
C ILE A 257 19.15 -6.12 -8.30
N ILE A 258 18.87 -4.82 -8.34
CA ILE A 258 18.19 -4.09 -7.26
C ILE A 258 16.80 -4.68 -7.02
N LEU A 259 16.04 -4.95 -8.08
CA LEU A 259 14.69 -5.50 -7.98
C LEU A 259 14.64 -6.89 -7.32
N ILE A 260 15.67 -7.72 -7.50
CA ILE A 260 15.77 -9.04 -6.84
C ILE A 260 15.90 -8.90 -5.31
N ARG A 261 16.47 -7.80 -4.80
CA ARG A 261 16.64 -7.57 -3.35
C ARG A 261 15.34 -7.15 -2.66
N GLY A 262 14.27 -6.90 -3.41
CA GLY A 262 12.97 -6.47 -2.91
C GLY A 262 12.84 -4.95 -2.82
N LEU A 263 11.60 -4.46 -2.96
CA LEU A 263 11.26 -3.04 -2.83
C LEU A 263 10.28 -2.87 -1.67
N GLY A 264 10.57 -2.00 -0.71
CA GLY A 264 9.68 -1.67 0.39
C GLY A 264 9.86 -2.45 1.68
N ALA A 265 8.84 -2.36 2.54
CA ALA A 265 9.00 -2.73 3.94
C ALA A 265 9.11 -4.25 4.14
N ARG A 266 9.93 -4.65 5.12
CA ARG A 266 10.06 -6.03 5.60
C ARG A 266 10.57 -7.04 4.54
N SER A 267 11.39 -6.58 3.59
CA SER A 267 12.07 -7.44 2.61
C SER A 267 12.94 -8.52 3.25
N SER A 268 13.57 -8.22 4.39
CA SER A 268 14.40 -9.17 5.16
C SER A 268 13.63 -10.37 5.72
N VAL A 269 12.31 -10.27 5.85
CA VAL A 269 11.43 -11.36 6.33
C VAL A 269 10.50 -11.88 5.22
N GLY A 270 10.82 -11.60 3.96
CA GLY A 270 10.15 -12.18 2.78
C GLY A 270 8.95 -11.41 2.23
N TYR A 271 8.63 -10.23 2.78
CA TYR A 271 7.60 -9.34 2.21
C TYR A 271 8.16 -8.49 1.07
N SER A 272 7.27 -8.01 0.20
CA SER A 272 7.59 -6.99 -0.80
C SER A 272 8.73 -7.41 -1.74
N LEU A 273 8.76 -8.69 -2.10
CA LEU A 273 9.67 -9.22 -3.12
C LEU A 273 9.02 -9.06 -4.50
N PHE A 274 9.79 -8.55 -5.45
CA PHE A 274 9.34 -8.28 -6.81
C PHE A 274 10.13 -9.09 -7.83
N GLU A 275 9.50 -9.34 -8.98
CA GLU A 275 10.15 -9.83 -10.19
C GLU A 275 10.07 -8.76 -11.28
N LEU A 276 11.14 -8.63 -12.06
CA LEU A 276 11.14 -7.78 -13.24
C LEU A 276 10.27 -8.43 -14.32
N ARG A 277 9.23 -7.72 -14.76
CA ARG A 277 8.35 -8.15 -15.84
C ARG A 277 8.79 -7.57 -17.19
N LYS A 278 9.13 -6.29 -17.20
CA LYS A 278 9.54 -5.55 -18.39
C LYS A 278 10.49 -4.42 -18.02
N ILE A 279 11.52 -4.24 -18.82
CA ILE A 279 12.33 -3.01 -18.85
C ILE A 279 12.54 -2.63 -20.31
N GLU A 280 12.22 -1.39 -20.67
CA GLU A 280 12.38 -0.88 -22.03
C GLU A 280 13.02 0.50 -21.98
N VAL A 281 14.12 0.68 -22.70
CA VAL A 281 14.80 1.97 -22.84
C VAL A 281 14.31 2.64 -24.12
N ILE A 282 13.79 3.86 -23.97
CA ILE A 282 13.19 4.66 -25.03
C ILE A 282 14.00 5.95 -25.12
N LYS A 283 14.56 6.20 -26.30
CA LYS A 283 15.37 7.39 -26.60
C LYS A 283 14.59 8.41 -27.41
#